data_AF-A0A914YH08-F1
#
_entry.id   AF-A0A914YH08-F1
#
_cell.length_a   1.000
_cell.length_b   1.000
_cell.length_c   1.000
_cell.angle_alpha   90.00
_cell.angle_beta   90.00
_cell.angle_gamma   90.00
#
_symmetry.space_group_name_H-M   'P 1'
#
loop_
_entity.id
_entity.type
_entity.pdbx_description
1 polymer ?
#
loop_
_entity_poly.entity_id
_entity_poly.type
_entity_poly.pdbx_seq_one_letter_code
_entity_poly.pdbx_strand_id
1 'polypeptide(L)'
;MRVKKAGLRLEAGKNVQIVDPEDDDRFTETWTAYYKLKAREGVTPDIAKAMIRKHNSLIGVMLLQRGDADGMICGVASNYDSQLHYVEQVIGLKKEAQTFAAMNVLMLPTQTLFVCDTHVNENPTAEQIADMTIQAADEVKRFGVVPHGQGSSDPG
;
A
#
# COMPACT_ATOMS: atom_id res chain seq x y z
N MET A 1 -1.00 -22.98 -16.86
CA MET A 1 -2.37 -23.52 -17.07
C MET A 1 -3.51 -22.64 -16.52
N ARG A 2 -3.29 -21.55 -15.75
CA ARG A 2 -4.34 -20.57 -15.39
C ARG A 2 -4.34 -19.29 -16.24
N VAL A 3 -3.15 -18.74 -16.54
CA VAL A 3 -2.97 -17.52 -17.37
C VAL A 3 -3.62 -17.63 -18.75
N LYS A 4 -3.34 -18.72 -19.49
CA LYS A 4 -3.97 -18.99 -20.80
C LYS A 4 -5.50 -19.14 -20.70
N LYS A 5 -6.01 -19.73 -19.61
CA LYS A 5 -7.45 -19.91 -19.38
C LYS A 5 -8.15 -18.58 -19.11
N ALA A 6 -7.45 -17.62 -18.51
CA ALA A 6 -7.93 -16.25 -18.31
C ALA A 6 -7.76 -15.34 -19.54
N GLY A 7 -7.27 -15.87 -20.68
CA GLY A 7 -7.04 -15.09 -21.90
C GLY A 7 -5.90 -14.08 -21.80
N LEU A 8 -5.08 -14.15 -20.74
CA LEU A 8 -4.00 -13.22 -20.48
C LEU A 8 -2.76 -13.58 -21.30
N ARG A 9 -2.06 -12.55 -21.79
CA ARG A 9 -0.81 -12.68 -22.58
C ARG A 9 0.44 -12.50 -21.71
N LEU A 10 0.42 -13.01 -20.47
CA LEU A 10 1.53 -12.89 -19.54
C LEU A 10 2.52 -14.04 -19.73
N GLU A 11 3.79 -13.70 -19.86
CA GLU A 11 4.94 -14.58 -20.03
C GLU A 11 6.01 -14.20 -19.00
N ALA A 12 6.26 -15.12 -18.06
CA ALA A 12 7.28 -14.95 -17.04
C ALA A 12 8.66 -14.72 -17.67
N GLY A 13 9.41 -13.76 -17.12
CA GLY A 13 10.73 -13.37 -17.63
C GLY A 13 10.71 -12.50 -18.90
N LYS A 14 9.53 -12.21 -19.47
CA LYS A 14 9.39 -11.28 -20.60
C LYS A 14 8.61 -10.02 -20.24
N ASN A 15 7.37 -10.18 -19.82
CA ASN A 15 6.49 -9.06 -19.47
C ASN A 15 5.94 -9.13 -18.04
N VAL A 16 6.31 -10.19 -17.31
CA VAL A 16 6.08 -10.32 -15.86
C VAL A 16 7.35 -10.88 -15.24
N GLN A 17 7.81 -10.26 -14.17
CA GLN A 17 8.82 -10.85 -13.30
C GLN A 17 8.12 -11.62 -12.18
N ILE A 18 8.64 -12.80 -11.85
CA ILE A 18 8.16 -13.61 -10.74
C ILE A 18 9.24 -13.54 -9.67
N VAL A 19 8.81 -13.30 -8.43
CA VAL A 19 9.67 -13.42 -7.25
C VAL A 19 9.27 -14.71 -6.57
N ASP A 20 10.18 -15.68 -6.56
CA ASP A 20 10.00 -16.92 -5.79
C ASP A 20 10.67 -16.76 -4.42
N PRO A 21 9.93 -16.77 -3.31
CA PRO A 21 10.52 -16.61 -1.98
C PRO A 21 11.59 -17.66 -1.64
N GLU A 22 11.56 -18.84 -2.27
CA GLU A 22 12.50 -19.93 -2.04
C GLU A 22 13.73 -19.86 -2.97
N ASP A 23 13.60 -19.24 -4.15
CA ASP A 23 14.61 -19.24 -5.21
C ASP A 23 14.57 -17.92 -6.03
N ASP A 24 15.00 -16.82 -5.41
CA ASP A 24 15.16 -15.53 -6.08
C ASP A 24 16.52 -14.91 -5.74
N ASP A 25 17.22 -14.42 -6.77
CA ASP A 25 18.56 -13.83 -6.63
C ASP A 25 18.56 -12.63 -5.66
N ARG A 26 17.44 -11.91 -5.55
CA ARG A 26 17.29 -10.74 -4.65
C ARG A 26 17.04 -11.15 -3.20
N PHE A 27 16.91 -12.44 -2.90
CA PHE A 27 16.56 -12.90 -1.55
C PHE A 27 17.55 -12.37 -0.51
N THR A 28 18.85 -12.45 -0.82
CA THR A 28 19.92 -12.05 0.10
C THR A 28 19.85 -10.56 0.44
N GLU A 29 19.69 -9.71 -0.57
CA GLU A 29 19.61 -8.27 -0.40
C GLU A 29 18.30 -7.87 0.30
N THR A 30 17.21 -8.56 -0.01
CA THR A 30 15.88 -8.33 0.58
C THR A 30 15.87 -8.60 2.08
N TRP A 31 16.30 -9.80 2.52
CA TRP A 31 16.29 -10.12 3.96
C TRP A 31 17.34 -9.31 4.73
N THR A 32 18.47 -8.98 4.10
CA THR A 32 19.50 -8.13 4.71
C THR A 32 18.98 -6.72 4.93
N ALA A 33 18.24 -6.15 3.97
CA ALA A 33 17.61 -4.85 4.12
C ALA A 33 16.56 -4.87 5.24
N TYR A 34 15.71 -5.90 5.30
CA TYR A 34 14.74 -6.04 6.38
C TYR A 34 15.40 -6.18 7.76
N TYR A 35 16.47 -6.97 7.86
CA TYR A 35 17.27 -7.09 9.08
C TYR A 35 17.83 -5.73 9.53
N LYS A 36 18.39 -4.94 8.62
CA LYS A 36 18.92 -3.59 8.95
C LYS A 36 17.83 -2.67 9.54
N LEU A 37 16.60 -2.77 9.04
CA LEU A 37 15.47 -2.00 9.56
C LEU A 37 15.05 -2.46 10.96
N LYS A 38 15.02 -3.78 11.20
CA LYS A 38 14.41 -4.37 12.39
C LYS A 38 15.38 -4.94 13.43
N ALA A 39 16.69 -4.83 13.22
CA ALA A 39 17.71 -5.36 14.14
C ALA A 39 17.58 -4.79 15.56
N ARG A 40 17.22 -3.51 15.69
CA ARG A 40 17.01 -2.85 17.00
C ARG A 40 15.76 -3.33 17.73
N GLU A 41 14.83 -3.94 17.01
CA GLU A 41 13.59 -4.54 17.54
C GLU A 41 13.77 -6.03 17.87
N GLY A 42 15.02 -6.54 17.85
CA GLY A 42 15.34 -7.92 18.23
C GLY A 42 15.25 -8.94 17.08
N VAL A 43 15.01 -8.49 15.85
CA VAL A 43 15.03 -9.39 14.68
C VAL A 43 16.45 -9.87 14.43
N THR A 44 16.65 -11.19 14.41
CA THR A 44 17.92 -11.83 14.05
C THR A 44 17.98 -12.11 12.54
N PRO A 45 19.17 -12.39 11.96
CA PRO A 45 19.28 -12.78 10.55
C PRO A 45 18.39 -13.96 10.16
N ASP A 46 18.24 -14.96 11.02
CA ASP A 46 17.42 -16.14 10.73
C ASP A 46 15.93 -15.81 10.78
N ILE A 47 15.50 -14.96 11.73
CA ILE A 47 14.13 -14.44 11.75
C ILE A 47 13.86 -13.61 10.49
N ALA A 48 14.79 -12.74 10.08
CA ALA A 48 14.63 -11.92 8.88
C ALA A 48 14.46 -12.79 7.63
N LYS A 49 15.29 -13.83 7.44
CA LYS A 49 15.15 -14.79 6.33
C LYS A 49 13.79 -15.49 6.37
N ALA A 50 13.37 -15.97 7.54
CA ALA A 50 12.09 -16.65 7.69
C ALA A 50 10.90 -15.72 7.37
N MET A 51 10.97 -14.46 7.80
CA MET A 51 9.95 -13.46 7.51
C MET A 51 9.82 -13.18 6.01
N ILE A 52 10.95 -12.99 5.32
CA ILE A 52 10.95 -12.77 3.87
C ILE A 52 10.41 -14.00 3.12
N ARG A 53 10.81 -15.22 3.46
CA ARG A 53 10.29 -16.43 2.79
C ARG A 53 8.78 -16.61 2.94
N LYS A 54 8.26 -16.29 4.12
CA LYS A 54 6.88 -16.61 4.50
C LYS A 54 5.86 -15.59 4.01
N HIS A 55 6.25 -14.31 3.88
CA HIS A 55 5.29 -13.22 3.74
C HIS A 55 5.45 -12.47 2.42
N ASN A 56 4.65 -12.86 1.41
CA ASN A 56 4.64 -12.24 0.07
C ASN A 56 4.48 -10.71 0.11
N SER A 57 3.64 -10.22 1.01
CA SER A 57 3.40 -8.78 1.17
C SER A 57 4.63 -8.07 1.71
N LEU A 58 5.33 -8.67 2.67
CA LEU A 58 6.59 -8.10 3.17
C LEU A 58 7.64 -8.07 2.06
N ILE A 59 7.74 -9.12 1.23
CA ILE A 59 8.60 -9.10 0.03
C ILE A 59 8.23 -7.90 -0.85
N GLY A 60 6.95 -7.77 -1.21
CA GLY A 60 6.47 -6.67 -2.07
C GLY A 60 6.79 -5.29 -1.51
N VAL A 61 6.56 -5.07 -0.21
CA VAL A 61 6.89 -3.80 0.45
C VAL A 61 8.40 -3.53 0.48
N MET A 62 9.22 -4.56 0.70
CA MET A 62 10.68 -4.41 0.63
C MET A 62 11.14 -4.07 -0.78
N LEU A 63 10.56 -4.66 -1.82
CA LEU A 63 10.86 -4.32 -3.21
C LEU A 63 10.50 -2.86 -3.53
N LEU A 64 9.37 -2.35 -3.02
CA LEU A 64 9.04 -0.92 -3.11
C LEU A 64 10.10 -0.04 -2.44
N GLN A 65 10.45 -0.37 -1.21
CA GLN A 65 11.41 0.40 -0.41
C GLN A 65 12.80 0.46 -1.06
N ARG A 66 13.16 -0.57 -1.80
CA ARG A 66 14.42 -0.69 -2.55
C ARG A 66 14.39 -0.05 -3.94
N GLY A 67 13.22 0.37 -4.42
CA GLY A 67 13.03 0.91 -5.78
C GLY A 67 12.98 -0.16 -6.86
N ASP A 68 12.78 -1.43 -6.51
CA ASP A 68 12.59 -2.54 -7.46
C ASP A 68 11.17 -2.52 -8.08
N ALA A 69 10.24 -1.75 -7.48
CA ALA A 69 8.88 -1.51 -7.98
C ALA A 69 8.37 -0.13 -7.54
N ASP A 70 7.37 0.40 -8.25
CA ASP A 70 6.79 1.73 -8.00
C ASP A 70 5.43 1.70 -7.26
N GLY A 71 4.80 0.52 -7.18
CA GLY A 71 3.50 0.34 -6.52
C GLY A 71 3.22 -1.12 -6.19
N MET A 72 2.39 -1.35 -5.18
CA MET A 72 2.01 -2.68 -4.73
C MET A 72 0.49 -2.78 -4.58
N ILE A 73 -0.07 -3.87 -5.10
CA ILE A 73 -1.44 -4.28 -4.86
C ILE A 73 -1.39 -5.58 -4.05
N CYS A 74 -2.05 -5.60 -2.90
CA CYS A 74 -2.04 -6.73 -1.96
C CYS A 74 -3.43 -6.95 -1.32
N GLY A 75 -3.55 -7.93 -0.41
CA GLY A 75 -4.79 -8.16 0.35
C GLY A 75 -5.80 -9.15 -0.25
N VAL A 76 -5.53 -9.76 -1.42
CA VAL A 76 -6.46 -10.74 -2.03
C VAL A 76 -6.64 -12.01 -1.17
N ALA A 77 -5.58 -12.44 -0.48
CA ALA A 77 -5.55 -13.67 0.32
C ALA A 77 -5.04 -13.43 1.75
N SER A 78 -5.10 -12.20 2.25
CA SER A 78 -4.55 -11.82 3.55
C SER A 78 -5.39 -10.74 4.21
N ASN A 79 -5.39 -10.69 5.54
CA ASN A 79 -6.13 -9.68 6.31
C ASN A 79 -5.55 -8.28 6.09
N TYR A 80 -6.43 -7.28 6.06
CA TYR A 80 -6.06 -5.87 5.84
C TYR A 80 -4.99 -5.39 6.84
N ASP A 81 -5.21 -5.64 8.14
CA ASP A 81 -4.36 -5.11 9.21
C ASP A 81 -2.91 -5.60 9.10
N SER A 82 -2.67 -6.87 8.75
CA SER A 82 -1.30 -7.35 8.59
C SER A 82 -0.63 -6.80 7.34
N GLN A 83 -1.39 -6.50 6.27
CA GLN A 83 -0.83 -5.81 5.10
C GLN A 83 -0.41 -4.39 5.46
N LEU A 84 -1.31 -3.65 6.11
CA LEU A 84 -1.06 -2.27 6.53
C LEU A 84 0.12 -2.21 7.50
N HIS A 85 0.23 -3.16 8.42
CA HIS A 85 1.35 -3.26 9.35
C HIS A 85 2.71 -3.38 8.64
N TYR A 86 2.82 -4.18 7.58
CA TYR A 86 4.07 -4.26 6.81
C TYR A 86 4.40 -2.95 6.08
N VAL A 87 3.38 -2.29 5.51
CA VAL A 87 3.54 -0.99 4.86
C VAL A 87 4.01 0.05 5.87
N GLU A 88 3.37 0.13 7.04
CA GLU A 88 3.74 1.03 8.13
C GLU A 88 5.18 0.80 8.60
N GLN A 89 5.57 -0.46 8.82
CA GLN A 89 6.88 -0.79 9.37
C GLN A 89 8.05 -0.51 8.40
N VAL A 90 7.82 -0.54 7.10
CA VAL A 90 8.89 -0.49 6.09
C VAL A 90 8.87 0.81 5.28
N ILE A 91 7.69 1.26 4.84
CA ILE A 91 7.52 2.51 4.06
C ILE A 91 7.18 3.67 4.98
N GLY A 92 6.27 3.44 5.93
CA GLY A 92 5.80 4.45 6.86
C GLY A 92 4.94 5.54 6.22
N LEU A 93 4.74 6.62 6.97
CA LEU A 93 3.96 7.78 6.55
C LEU A 93 4.83 8.78 5.78
N LYS A 94 4.19 9.55 4.90
CA LYS A 94 4.78 10.78 4.36
C LYS A 94 5.09 11.72 5.54
N LYS A 95 6.19 12.48 5.48
CA LYS A 95 6.71 13.34 6.56
C LYS A 95 5.66 14.22 7.27
N GLU A 96 4.65 14.69 6.54
CA GLU A 96 3.63 15.62 7.03
C GLU A 96 2.31 14.93 7.40
N ALA A 97 2.14 13.65 7.03
CA ALA A 97 0.93 12.89 7.31
C ALA A 97 0.92 12.42 8.78
N GLN A 98 -0.24 12.50 9.42
CA GLN A 98 -0.44 12.09 10.81
C GLN A 98 -0.89 10.63 10.91
N THR A 99 -1.63 10.13 9.93
CA THR A 99 -2.18 8.78 9.91
C THR A 99 -2.37 8.26 8.49
N PHE A 100 -2.51 6.95 8.34
CA PHE A 100 -3.00 6.34 7.11
C PHE A 100 -4.51 6.56 7.00
N ALA A 101 -5.02 6.64 5.78
CA ALA A 101 -6.45 6.81 5.53
C ALA A 101 -6.89 5.97 4.33
N ALA A 102 -8.09 5.39 4.38
CA ALA A 102 -8.68 4.67 3.26
C ALA A 102 -9.72 5.54 2.56
N MET A 103 -9.44 5.91 1.31
CA MET A 103 -10.39 6.61 0.45
C MET A 103 -11.15 5.62 -0.44
N ASN A 104 -12.47 5.79 -0.48
CA ASN A 104 -13.36 5.03 -1.37
C ASN A 104 -13.98 5.96 -2.40
N VAL A 105 -14.14 5.45 -3.62
CA VAL A 105 -14.77 6.19 -4.73
C VAL A 105 -16.09 5.51 -5.07
N LEU A 106 -17.18 6.27 -4.95
CA LEU A 106 -18.53 5.84 -5.30
C LEU A 106 -18.95 6.56 -6.58
N MET A 107 -19.00 5.83 -7.69
CA MET A 107 -19.53 6.34 -8.96
C MET A 107 -21.05 6.18 -8.97
N LEU A 108 -21.78 7.26 -8.75
CA LEU A 108 -23.23 7.30 -8.81
C LEU A 108 -23.69 7.82 -10.18
N PRO A 109 -24.95 7.57 -10.60
CA PRO A 109 -25.45 8.02 -11.90
C PRO A 109 -25.34 9.53 -12.14
N THR A 110 -25.41 10.35 -11.09
CA THR A 110 -25.44 11.81 -11.17
C THR A 110 -24.14 12.48 -10.72
N GLN A 111 -23.28 11.77 -9.99
CA GLN A 111 -22.05 12.34 -9.41
C GLN A 111 -21.09 11.25 -8.96
N THR A 112 -19.81 11.61 -8.81
CA THR A 112 -18.81 10.77 -8.15
C THR A 112 -18.56 11.30 -6.75
N LEU A 113 -18.68 10.44 -5.73
CA LEU A 113 -18.38 10.77 -4.35
C LEU A 113 -17.06 10.12 -3.93
N PHE A 114 -16.23 10.90 -3.24
CA PHE A 114 -15.02 10.41 -2.58
C PHE A 114 -15.26 10.44 -1.08
N VAL A 115 -15.06 9.31 -0.41
CA VAL A 115 -15.32 9.14 1.03
C VAL A 115 -14.02 8.75 1.71
N CYS A 116 -13.56 9.58 2.64
CA CYS A 116 -12.34 9.41 3.43
C CYS A 116 -12.65 9.80 4.89
N ASP A 117 -12.27 9.07 5.93
CA ASP A 117 -11.72 7.71 6.01
C ASP A 117 -12.81 6.74 6.51
N THR A 118 -12.89 5.57 5.88
CA THR A 118 -13.99 4.61 6.16
C THR A 118 -13.55 3.35 6.89
N HIS A 119 -12.25 3.10 6.99
CA HIS A 119 -11.74 1.78 7.42
C HIS A 119 -10.49 1.82 8.29
N VAL A 120 -9.73 2.92 8.35
CA VAL A 120 -8.45 2.94 9.10
C VAL A 120 -8.60 3.54 10.49
N ASN A 121 -9.30 4.66 10.64
CA ASN A 121 -9.38 5.42 11.89
C ASN A 121 -10.82 5.38 12.45
N GLU A 122 -11.04 4.68 13.56
CA GLU A 122 -12.37 4.56 14.19
C GLU A 122 -12.85 5.87 14.84
N ASN A 123 -11.96 6.55 15.58
CA ASN A 123 -12.27 7.79 16.31
C ASN A 123 -11.14 8.83 16.09
N PRO A 124 -11.02 9.41 14.89
CA PRO A 124 -9.96 10.36 14.58
C PRO A 124 -10.14 11.68 15.33
N THR A 125 -9.02 12.33 15.70
CA THR A 125 -9.05 13.68 16.26
C THR A 125 -9.38 14.72 15.18
N ALA A 126 -9.72 15.94 15.58
CA ALA A 126 -10.00 17.03 14.63
C ALA A 126 -8.80 17.31 13.71
N GLU A 127 -7.57 17.22 14.24
CA GLU A 127 -6.34 17.39 13.49
C GLU A 127 -6.14 16.27 12.46
N GLN A 128 -6.43 15.02 12.83
CA GLN A 128 -6.35 13.89 11.91
C GLN A 128 -7.40 14.01 10.80
N ILE A 129 -8.63 14.43 11.13
CA ILE A 129 -9.67 14.69 10.13
C ILE A 129 -9.21 15.77 9.14
N ALA A 130 -8.64 16.88 9.63
CA ALA A 130 -8.14 17.95 8.78
C ALA A 130 -7.01 17.46 7.86
N ASP A 131 -6.04 16.72 8.41
CA ASP A 131 -4.93 16.12 7.65
C ASP A 131 -5.44 15.18 6.55
N MET A 132 -6.29 14.22 6.90
CA MET A 132 -6.89 13.28 5.94
C MET A 132 -7.73 13.99 4.87
N THR A 133 -8.42 15.08 5.22
CA THR A 133 -9.20 15.88 4.26
C THR A 133 -8.29 16.55 3.23
N ILE A 134 -7.15 17.12 3.65
CA ILE A 134 -6.17 17.73 2.75
C ILE A 134 -5.58 16.67 1.82
N GLN A 135 -5.18 15.51 2.39
CA GLN A 135 -4.65 14.39 1.61
C GLN A 135 -5.67 13.85 0.59
N ALA A 136 -6.93 13.69 1.00
CA ALA A 136 -8.00 13.26 0.12
C ALA A 136 -8.24 14.26 -1.02
N ALA A 137 -8.25 15.57 -0.73
CA ALA A 137 -8.41 16.60 -1.75
C ALA A 137 -7.28 16.56 -2.80
N ASP A 138 -6.04 16.30 -2.38
CA ASP A 138 -4.91 16.14 -3.30
C ASP A 138 -5.02 14.87 -4.14
N GLU A 139 -5.52 13.77 -3.57
CA GLU A 139 -5.76 12.54 -4.34
C GLU A 139 -6.91 12.72 -5.35
N VAL A 140 -8.01 13.39 -4.97
CA VAL A 140 -9.13 13.71 -5.87
C VAL A 140 -8.67 14.52 -7.09
N LYS A 141 -7.74 15.47 -6.92
CA LYS A 141 -7.16 16.22 -8.05
C LYS A 141 -6.42 15.30 -9.03
N ARG A 142 -5.78 14.22 -8.55
CA ARG A 142 -5.10 13.23 -9.41
C ARG A 142 -6.08 12.42 -10.26
N PHE A 143 -7.33 12.28 -9.80
CA PHE A 143 -8.43 11.72 -10.59
C PHE A 143 -9.01 12.73 -11.61
N GLY A 144 -8.47 13.94 -11.70
CA GLY A 144 -8.94 14.98 -12.63
C GLY A 144 -10.24 15.67 -12.20
N VAL A 145 -10.64 15.51 -10.94
CA VAL A 145 -11.86 16.11 -10.36
C VAL A 145 -11.47 17.31 -9.50
N VAL A 146 -12.22 18.40 -9.59
CA VAL A 146 -12.09 19.54 -8.68
C VAL A 146 -12.73 19.19 -7.35
N PRO A 147 -12.01 19.19 -6.22
CA PRO A 147 -12.60 18.82 -4.93
C PRO A 147 -13.58 19.89 -4.45
N HIS A 148 -14.78 19.48 -4.04
CA HIS A 148 -15.75 20.31 -3.34
C HIS A 148 -16.03 19.68 -1.97
N GLY A 149 -15.82 20.43 -0.89
CA GLY A 149 -16.08 19.95 0.47
C GLY A 149 -17.57 20.07 0.83
N GLN A 150 -18.13 19.12 1.58
CA GLN A 150 -19.42 19.32 2.27
C GLN A 150 -19.21 20.34 3.40
N GLY A 151 -19.24 21.62 3.06
CA GLY A 151 -18.94 22.75 3.95
C GLY A 151 -18.68 24.03 3.17
N SER A 152 -18.28 23.92 1.89
CA SER A 152 -18.38 25.01 0.94
C SER A 152 -19.82 25.06 0.40
N SER A 153 -20.67 25.82 1.07
CA SER A 153 -21.86 26.36 0.43
C SER A 153 -21.39 27.30 -0.68
N ASP A 154 -21.39 26.82 -1.92
CA ASP A 154 -21.24 27.70 -3.08
C ASP A 154 -22.63 27.97 -3.67
N PRO A 155 -23.13 29.22 -3.63
CA PRO A 155 -24.32 29.64 -4.36
C PRO A 155 -23.90 29.99 -5.79
N GLY A 156 -23.94 29.02 -6.69
CA GLY A 156 -23.69 29.21 -8.13
C GLY A 156 -24.61 28.36 -8.97
#